data_AF-A0A9W4TN81-F1
#
_entry.id   AF-A0A9W4TN81-F1
#
_cell.length_a   1.000
_cell.length_b   1.000
_cell.length_c   1.000
_cell.angle_alpha   90.00
_cell.angle_beta   90.00
_cell.angle_gamma   90.00
#
_symmetry.space_group_name_H-M   'P 1'
#
loop_
_entity.id
_entity.type
_entity.pdbx_description
1 polymer ?
#
loop_
_entity_poly.entity_id
_entity_poly.type
_entity_poly.pdbx_seq_one_letter_code
_entity_poly.pdbx_strand_id
1 'polypeptide(L)'
;MTKILNPSLCTFIVYGKKLASYSYYLPLIIIFCSNQSHAAQPSALTTHDASPSPNSSSANPTKKTPPPAKVLDQDTGQHPEDKDMLLKDMWGVRPWLANYGITFTAVDINEVWGNPYGGNKQGAAYEGMTTLTLNWDPEKILEIKHGLFNISGMQIRGRQFTAENLSNLNNISGIEANRSTRLWELWYQQGFWDDKFTVRIGKLSLDQEFNISDYATMFMNASFGWSMVSSVDTYSGGVDYPLAAPGIRFAFQPNENWTNLFAITNDNPNNVPFCNPSGAFTCDPQAKHLSGTHFNFTTGVFIINELQYHLNPAPDDKDKLSSTGYPGTYRIGAYFDSAGFPDQRYNAQKLPLADPDNAQTMWKHRHNWSLYGIIDQMVWRNKNRNHSIGLFGRIQTSPGDRSPVNLGGDAGIVYKGMFNREDDSIGFAWGFGRFGDRARQYDRDYRYFNNDPSWRIRRTEHHIELAWQIQATPWWEIKPDFQYIFNPGGGLNLEEGYHKRIQNEAIFGLRSTINF
;
A
#
# COMPACT_ATOMS: atom_id res chain seq x y z
N MET A 1 67.71 34.46 -12.37
CA MET A 1 67.65 35.37 -11.21
C MET A 1 66.22 35.43 -10.70
N THR A 2 66.09 35.70 -9.41
CA THR A 2 65.04 35.29 -8.48
C THR A 2 63.82 36.24 -8.44
N LYS A 3 62.60 35.66 -8.30
CA LYS A 3 61.36 36.09 -7.60
C LYS A 3 60.44 37.24 -8.11
N ILE A 4 59.16 36.84 -8.35
CA ILE A 4 57.83 37.33 -7.82
C ILE A 4 57.30 38.70 -8.39
N LEU A 5 56.05 38.92 -8.89
CA LEU A 5 54.67 38.39 -8.65
C LEU A 5 53.66 38.76 -9.80
N ASN A 6 52.65 37.88 -10.07
CA ASN A 6 51.25 38.07 -10.59
C ASN A 6 50.94 38.56 -12.06
N PRO A 7 49.70 38.40 -12.65
CA PRO A 7 48.44 37.68 -12.26
C PRO A 7 47.61 36.96 -13.39
N SER A 8 46.56 36.16 -13.04
CA SER A 8 45.25 35.95 -13.76
C SER A 8 44.41 34.84 -13.06
N LEU A 9 43.23 35.02 -12.40
CA LEU A 9 41.85 35.49 -12.69
C LEU A 9 40.89 34.48 -13.36
N CYS A 10 39.91 33.96 -12.60
CA CYS A 10 38.48 33.91 -12.96
C CYS A 10 37.60 33.58 -11.74
N THR A 11 36.70 34.50 -11.41
CA THR A 11 35.70 34.48 -10.31
C THR A 11 34.31 34.61 -10.95
N PHE A 12 33.32 33.86 -10.47
CA PHE A 12 31.90 34.09 -10.81
C PHE A 12 31.16 34.67 -9.59
N ILE A 13 30.53 35.84 -9.76
CA ILE A 13 29.60 36.49 -8.82
C ILE A 13 28.32 36.81 -9.59
N VAL A 14 27.15 36.47 -9.04
CA VAL A 14 25.83 36.89 -9.54
C VAL A 14 25.21 37.85 -8.51
N TYR A 15 24.86 39.07 -8.96
CA TYR A 15 24.14 40.09 -8.17
C TYR A 15 22.65 40.09 -8.50
N GLY A 16 21.80 40.30 -7.50
CA GLY A 16 20.36 40.57 -7.67
C GLY A 16 19.98 42.02 -7.34
N LYS A 17 19.09 42.62 -8.14
CA LYS A 17 18.26 43.79 -7.75
C LYS A 17 16.94 43.79 -8.54
N LYS A 18 15.87 44.24 -7.88
CA LYS A 18 14.44 44.14 -8.25
C LYS A 18 14.00 45.39 -9.06
N LEU A 19 13.31 45.22 -10.19
CA LEU A 19 12.15 46.04 -10.63
C LEU A 19 11.56 45.56 -11.98
N ALA A 20 10.23 45.38 -11.95
CA ALA A 20 9.22 45.52 -13.01
C ALA A 20 9.39 44.87 -14.41
N SER A 21 8.41 44.00 -14.71
CA SER A 21 7.79 43.71 -16.03
C SER A 21 8.56 42.90 -17.10
N TYR A 22 7.95 41.75 -17.44
CA TYR A 22 8.01 40.96 -18.68
C TYR A 22 9.35 40.31 -19.14
N SER A 23 9.40 38.98 -18.90
CA SER A 23 9.64 37.88 -19.85
C SER A 23 11.03 37.57 -20.46
N TYR A 24 11.46 36.34 -20.12
CA TYR A 24 12.31 35.31 -20.78
C TYR A 24 13.79 35.59 -21.11
N TYR A 25 14.71 34.82 -20.50
CA TYR A 25 15.88 34.21 -21.17
C TYR A 25 16.35 32.93 -20.43
N LEU A 26 16.56 31.85 -21.19
CA LEU A 26 17.10 30.55 -20.79
C LEU A 26 18.63 30.56 -21.04
N PRO A 27 19.49 30.07 -20.12
CA PRO A 27 20.83 29.63 -20.50
C PRO A 27 21.01 28.12 -20.32
N LEU A 28 21.30 27.46 -21.45
CA LEU A 28 21.84 26.11 -21.57
C LEU A 28 23.29 26.11 -21.08
N ILE A 29 23.67 25.20 -20.17
CA ILE A 29 25.06 25.00 -19.74
C ILE A 29 25.46 23.57 -20.12
N ILE A 30 26.43 23.43 -21.03
CA ILE A 30 27.10 22.19 -21.41
C ILE A 30 28.53 22.26 -20.86
N ILE A 31 28.98 21.22 -20.16
CA ILE A 31 30.39 21.05 -19.77
C ILE A 31 30.81 19.62 -20.12
N PHE A 32 31.89 19.51 -20.90
CA PHE A 32 32.62 18.27 -21.18
C PHE A 32 34.01 18.37 -20.55
N CYS A 33 34.49 17.29 -19.92
CA CYS A 33 35.94 17.02 -19.79
C CYS A 33 36.23 15.54 -19.47
N SER A 34 37.07 14.93 -20.33
CA SER A 34 37.82 13.66 -20.24
C SER A 34 39.08 13.82 -19.33
N ASN A 35 39.85 12.83 -18.84
CA ASN A 35 40.26 11.50 -19.33
C ASN A 35 41.08 10.70 -18.25
N GLN A 36 41.04 9.36 -18.36
CA GLN A 36 42.11 8.33 -18.17
C GLN A 36 42.82 7.97 -16.82
N SER A 37 42.40 6.81 -16.26
CA SER A 37 43.12 5.53 -15.97
C SER A 37 44.56 5.45 -15.40
N HIS A 38 44.77 4.57 -14.38
CA HIS A 38 45.71 3.42 -14.34
C HIS A 38 45.37 2.42 -13.19
N ALA A 39 45.75 1.15 -13.37
CA ALA A 39 45.28 -0.06 -12.67
C ALA A 39 46.17 -0.56 -11.50
N ALA A 40 45.59 -1.34 -10.56
CA ALA A 40 46.18 -2.55 -9.93
C ALA A 40 45.21 -3.21 -8.90
N GLN A 41 44.97 -4.52 -9.05
CA GLN A 41 44.46 -5.50 -8.06
C GLN A 41 45.66 -6.09 -7.25
N PRO A 42 45.54 -6.91 -6.15
CA PRO A 42 44.38 -7.72 -5.71
C PRO A 42 44.09 -7.82 -4.17
N SER A 43 42.96 -8.48 -3.86
CA SER A 43 42.65 -9.30 -2.63
C SER A 43 42.38 -8.57 -1.29
N ALA A 44 41.54 -9.04 -0.35
CA ALA A 44 40.53 -10.09 -0.28
C ALA A 44 39.65 -9.79 0.96
N LEU A 45 38.32 -9.88 0.83
CA LEU A 45 37.38 -10.21 1.91
C LEU A 45 36.04 -10.60 1.26
N THR A 46 36.07 -11.85 0.79
CA THR A 46 34.90 -12.68 0.53
C THR A 46 34.10 -12.87 1.81
N THR A 47 32.83 -12.50 1.77
CA THR A 47 31.68 -13.39 2.05
C THR A 47 30.49 -12.75 1.35
N HIS A 48 30.31 -13.15 0.10
CA HIS A 48 29.02 -13.14 -0.56
C HIS A 48 28.11 -14.11 0.19
N ASP A 49 26.92 -13.68 0.58
CA ASP A 49 25.74 -14.54 0.58
C ASP A 49 24.49 -13.66 0.51
N ALA A 50 23.72 -13.90 -0.54
CA ALA A 50 22.52 -13.18 -0.92
C ALA A 50 21.47 -13.23 0.19
N SER A 51 21.18 -12.07 0.78
CA SER A 51 19.94 -11.77 1.47
C SER A 51 19.40 -10.49 0.86
N PRO A 52 18.11 -10.44 0.46
CA PRO A 52 17.54 -9.21 -0.05
C PRO A 52 17.68 -8.12 1.01
N SER A 53 18.28 -7.00 0.62
CA SER A 53 18.09 -5.73 1.30
C SER A 53 16.64 -5.31 0.99
N PRO A 54 15.71 -5.30 1.97
CA PRO A 54 14.31 -5.08 1.71
C PRO A 54 14.01 -3.60 1.91
N ASN A 55 13.90 -2.86 0.82
CA ASN A 55 13.26 -1.55 0.85
C ASN A 55 12.38 -1.32 -0.38
N SER A 56 11.54 -2.30 -0.66
CA SER A 56 10.12 -2.12 -0.93
C SER A 56 9.46 -3.46 -0.62
N SER A 57 8.24 -3.39 -0.11
CA SER A 57 7.35 -4.52 0.21
C SER A 57 7.30 -5.58 -0.89
N SER A 58 8.19 -6.56 -0.82
CA SER A 58 8.17 -7.77 -1.64
C SER A 58 8.63 -8.94 -0.79
N ALA A 59 7.71 -9.87 -0.56
CA ALA A 59 7.86 -11.13 0.15
C ALA A 59 9.30 -11.68 0.17
N ASN A 60 9.91 -11.61 1.34
CA ASN A 60 10.57 -12.80 1.83
C ASN A 60 9.43 -13.64 2.44
N PRO A 61 9.04 -14.80 1.86
CA PRO A 61 7.87 -15.58 2.27
C PRO A 61 8.03 -16.29 3.64
N THR A 62 8.85 -15.72 4.51
CA THR A 62 9.26 -16.27 5.80
C THR A 62 9.33 -15.22 6.90
N LYS A 63 9.03 -13.94 6.64
CA LYS A 63 9.17 -12.97 7.72
C LYS A 63 8.03 -13.14 8.72
N LYS A 64 8.41 -13.51 9.94
CA LYS A 64 7.61 -13.38 11.15
C LYS A 64 7.23 -11.90 11.26
N THR A 65 5.96 -11.57 11.46
CA THR A 65 5.60 -10.21 11.89
C THR A 65 4.81 -10.29 13.19
N PRO A 66 5.12 -9.47 14.21
CA PRO A 66 6.16 -8.43 14.25
C PRO A 66 7.48 -8.92 14.86
N PRO A 67 8.63 -8.34 14.45
CA PRO A 67 9.88 -8.55 15.16
C PRO A 67 9.78 -8.09 16.64
N PRO A 68 10.63 -8.66 17.52
CA PRO A 68 10.76 -8.20 18.90
C PRO A 68 11.10 -6.72 18.95
N ALA A 69 10.72 -6.06 20.04
CA ALA A 69 10.92 -4.64 20.34
C ALA A 69 12.39 -4.23 20.56
N LYS A 70 13.33 -4.92 19.90
CA LYS A 70 14.76 -4.59 19.81
C LYS A 70 15.31 -4.63 18.38
N VAL A 71 14.52 -5.13 17.43
CA VAL A 71 14.83 -5.11 16.01
C VAL A 71 13.78 -4.24 15.36
N LEU A 72 14.21 -3.05 14.96
CA LEU A 72 13.37 -2.11 14.23
C LEU A 72 12.74 -2.80 13.03
N ASP A 73 11.49 -2.46 12.76
CA ASP A 73 10.66 -3.20 11.83
C ASP A 73 11.34 -3.33 10.46
N GLN A 74 11.53 -4.58 10.06
CA GLN A 74 12.13 -4.96 8.81
C GLN A 74 11.17 -4.65 7.63
N ASP A 75 9.91 -4.29 7.90
CA ASP A 75 8.92 -3.75 6.95
C ASP A 75 8.96 -2.20 6.85
N THR A 76 9.74 -1.54 7.71
CA THR A 76 10.03 -0.08 7.65
C THR A 76 11.45 0.25 7.19
N GLY A 77 12.23 -0.76 6.78
CA GLY A 77 13.59 -0.54 6.28
C GLY A 77 14.64 -0.26 7.34
N GLN A 78 14.45 -0.74 8.57
CA GLN A 78 15.29 -0.33 9.69
C GLN A 78 16.18 -1.48 10.19
N HIS A 79 17.49 -1.36 9.92
CA HIS A 79 18.56 -1.99 10.70
C HIS A 79 19.77 -1.02 10.76
N PRO A 80 20.67 -1.11 11.75
CA PRO A 80 21.87 -0.26 11.90
C PRO A 80 22.96 -0.49 10.84
N GLU A 81 22.60 -1.02 9.68
CA GLU A 81 23.52 -1.36 8.59
C GLU A 81 23.38 -0.27 7.52
N ASP A 82 23.82 0.95 7.87
CA ASP A 82 23.74 2.24 7.14
C ASP A 82 24.28 2.23 5.68
N LYS A 83 24.64 1.08 5.09
CA LYS A 83 25.31 1.01 3.78
C LYS A 83 24.35 0.97 2.60
N ASP A 84 23.11 0.54 2.84
CA ASP A 84 22.14 0.25 1.79
C ASP A 84 21.14 1.38 1.55
N MET A 85 21.21 2.47 2.31
CA MET A 85 20.40 3.68 2.12
C MET A 85 21.14 4.73 1.28
N LEU A 86 20.40 5.57 0.55
CA LEU A 86 20.99 6.58 -0.34
C LEU A 86 21.86 7.58 0.43
N LEU A 87 21.41 8.07 1.59
CA LEU A 87 22.17 9.02 2.39
C LEU A 87 23.09 8.36 3.42
N LYS A 88 23.11 7.03 3.47
CA LYS A 88 23.90 6.24 4.41
C LYS A 88 23.76 6.78 5.84
N ASP A 89 24.87 7.13 6.49
CA ASP A 89 24.93 7.66 7.86
C ASP A 89 24.40 9.09 8.05
N MET A 90 24.01 9.77 6.97
CA MET A 90 23.58 11.18 6.96
C MET A 90 24.58 12.12 7.64
N TRP A 91 25.87 12.02 7.30
CA TRP A 91 26.95 12.82 7.92
C TRP A 91 27.03 12.62 9.45
N GLY A 92 26.72 11.41 9.92
CA GLY A 92 26.76 11.03 11.33
C GLY A 92 25.46 11.31 12.11
N VAL A 93 24.44 11.89 11.48
CA VAL A 93 23.15 12.16 12.14
C VAL A 93 22.45 10.86 12.56
N ARG A 94 22.47 9.82 11.72
CA ARG A 94 21.84 8.52 12.04
C ARG A 94 22.50 7.86 13.26
N PRO A 95 23.83 7.65 13.30
CA PRO A 95 24.50 7.16 14.50
C PRO A 95 24.25 8.01 15.74
N TRP A 96 24.20 9.35 15.58
CA TRP A 96 23.91 10.25 16.70
C TRP A 96 22.52 10.04 17.28
N LEU A 97 21.47 9.95 16.44
CA LEU A 97 20.10 9.62 16.86
C LEU A 97 20.00 8.22 17.48
N ALA A 98 20.72 7.24 16.92
CA ALA A 98 20.70 5.86 17.40
C ALA A 98 21.23 5.73 18.84
N ASN A 99 22.15 6.60 19.28
CA ASN A 99 22.60 6.65 20.68
C ASN A 99 21.46 6.96 21.66
N TYR A 100 20.42 7.65 21.19
CA TYR A 100 19.22 8.00 21.95
C TYR A 100 18.04 7.04 21.69
N GLY A 101 18.29 5.94 20.98
CA GLY A 101 17.25 4.98 20.61
C GLY A 101 16.33 5.48 19.50
N ILE A 102 16.70 6.56 18.79
CA ILE A 102 15.89 7.14 17.72
C ILE A 102 16.39 6.63 16.37
N THR A 103 15.47 6.22 15.51
CA THR A 103 15.73 5.94 14.10
C THR A 103 14.82 6.75 13.21
N PHE A 104 15.35 7.13 12.05
CA PHE A 104 14.66 7.95 11.07
C PHE A 104 14.75 7.26 9.72
N THR A 105 13.63 7.13 9.02
CA THR A 105 13.57 6.59 7.66
C THR A 105 12.79 7.54 6.77
N ALA A 106 13.26 7.71 5.54
CA ALA A 106 12.51 8.39 4.49
C ALA A 106 12.43 7.50 3.25
N VAL A 107 11.21 7.18 2.82
CA VAL A 107 10.93 6.39 1.62
C VAL A 107 10.17 7.27 0.64
N ASP A 108 10.65 7.37 -0.59
CA ASP A 108 9.99 8.12 -1.65
C ASP A 108 9.59 7.19 -2.80
N ILE A 109 8.30 7.15 -3.09
CA ILE A 109 7.70 6.39 -4.18
C ILE A 109 7.19 7.37 -5.23
N ASN A 110 7.54 7.13 -6.48
CA ASN A 110 7.14 7.95 -7.62
C ASN A 110 6.62 7.05 -8.74
N GLU A 111 5.46 7.39 -9.27
CA GLU A 111 4.77 6.60 -10.28
C GLU A 111 4.33 7.45 -11.45
N VAL A 112 4.50 6.91 -12.64
CA VAL A 112 3.90 7.44 -13.86
C VAL A 112 3.02 6.36 -14.47
N TRP A 113 1.78 6.73 -14.73
CA TRP A 113 0.75 5.86 -15.30
C TRP A 113 0.32 6.37 -16.67
N GLY A 114 0.00 5.44 -17.56
CA GLY A 114 -0.52 5.72 -18.88
C GLY A 114 -1.62 4.74 -19.28
N ASN A 115 -2.76 5.27 -19.73
CA ASN A 115 -3.87 4.53 -20.32
C ASN A 115 -4.01 4.94 -21.80
N PRO A 116 -3.45 4.16 -22.74
CA PRO A 116 -3.64 4.37 -24.17
C PRO A 116 -4.96 3.80 -24.72
N TYR A 117 -5.70 3.00 -23.94
CA TYR A 117 -6.87 2.26 -24.45
C TYR A 117 -7.97 2.04 -23.40
N GLY A 118 -9.20 2.38 -23.78
CA GLY A 118 -10.39 2.13 -22.98
C GLY A 118 -10.55 3.05 -21.77
N GLY A 119 -11.35 2.60 -20.80
CA GLY A 119 -11.73 3.37 -19.62
C GLY A 119 -12.61 4.58 -19.94
N ASN A 120 -12.74 5.46 -18.95
CA ASN A 120 -13.50 6.70 -19.10
C ASN A 120 -12.73 7.73 -19.91
N LYS A 121 -11.42 7.79 -19.67
CA LYS A 121 -10.53 8.79 -20.24
C LYS A 121 -9.14 8.20 -20.43
N GLN A 122 -8.62 8.30 -21.65
CA GLN A 122 -7.23 8.00 -21.96
C GLN A 122 -6.32 9.15 -21.52
N GLY A 123 -5.09 8.84 -21.15
CA GLY A 123 -4.13 9.85 -20.76
C GLY A 123 -3.02 9.29 -19.88
N ALA A 124 -2.25 10.20 -19.30
CA ALA A 124 -1.18 9.88 -18.38
C ALA A 124 -1.25 10.77 -17.14
N ALA A 125 -0.82 10.24 -16.01
CA ALA A 125 -0.68 10.98 -14.77
C ALA A 125 0.60 10.56 -14.05
N TYR A 126 1.04 11.47 -13.19
CA TYR A 126 2.08 11.20 -12.20
C TYR A 126 1.44 11.25 -10.82
N GLU A 127 1.88 10.34 -9.96
CA GLU A 127 1.65 10.37 -8.53
C GLU A 127 2.91 10.03 -7.76
N GLY A 128 2.94 10.43 -6.49
CA GLY A 128 4.07 10.11 -5.64
C GLY A 128 3.77 10.32 -4.18
N MET A 129 4.51 9.60 -3.35
CA MET A 129 4.38 9.63 -1.91
C MET A 129 5.76 9.59 -1.28
N THR A 130 6.05 10.55 -0.40
CA THR A 130 7.18 10.44 0.53
C THR A 130 6.64 10.13 1.91
N THR A 131 7.12 9.06 2.52
CA THR A 131 6.84 8.72 3.92
C THR A 131 8.07 8.98 4.76
N LEU A 132 7.90 9.75 5.83
CA LEU A 132 8.91 10.00 6.85
C LEU A 132 8.48 9.28 8.12
N THR A 133 9.34 8.43 8.66
CA THR A 133 9.06 7.66 9.87
C THR A 133 10.15 7.90 10.91
N LEU A 134 9.74 8.26 12.12
CA LEU A 134 10.61 8.29 13.28
C LEU A 134 10.14 7.23 14.27
N ASN A 135 11.05 6.33 14.62
CA ASN A 135 10.85 5.35 15.68
C ASN A 135 11.73 5.70 16.87
N TRP A 136 11.24 5.44 18.07
CA TRP A 136 11.99 5.67 19.30
C TRP A 136 11.84 4.49 20.25
N ASP A 137 12.99 3.90 20.58
CA ASP A 137 13.19 2.92 21.64
C ASP A 137 13.51 3.64 22.97
N PRO A 138 12.56 3.66 23.92
CA PRO A 138 12.74 4.31 25.20
C PRO A 138 13.68 3.57 26.16
N GLU A 139 14.10 2.32 25.87
CA GLU A 139 14.96 1.53 26.77
C GLU A 139 16.28 2.26 27.06
N LYS A 140 16.86 2.95 26.07
CA LYS A 140 18.14 3.66 26.23
C LYS A 140 18.09 4.90 27.13
N ILE A 141 16.92 5.52 27.29
CA ILE A 141 16.77 6.81 28.01
C ILE A 141 15.94 6.65 29.28
N LEU A 142 14.85 5.89 29.19
CA LEU A 142 13.86 5.72 30.24
C LEU A 142 13.86 4.32 30.87
N GLU A 143 14.71 3.41 30.37
CA GLU A 143 14.80 2.01 30.84
C GLU A 143 13.49 1.21 30.68
N ILE A 144 12.56 1.71 29.87
CA ILE A 144 11.31 1.01 29.53
C ILE A 144 11.62 -0.06 28.50
N LYS A 145 11.82 -1.29 28.97
CA LYS A 145 12.08 -2.45 28.11
C LYS A 145 10.87 -2.79 27.26
N HIS A 146 11.13 -3.25 26.03
CA HIS A 146 10.10 -3.68 25.08
C HIS A 146 9.11 -2.57 24.68
N GLY A 147 9.49 -1.30 24.85
CA GLY A 147 8.72 -0.16 24.39
C GLY A 147 9.13 0.23 22.97
N LEU A 148 8.19 0.72 22.16
CA LEU A 148 8.48 1.34 20.87
C LEU A 148 7.46 2.43 20.59
N PHE A 149 7.94 3.62 20.25
CA PHE A 149 7.11 4.73 19.80
C PHE A 149 7.32 4.93 18.30
N ASN A 150 6.22 5.16 17.56
CA ASN A 150 6.23 5.44 16.13
C ASN A 150 5.48 6.74 15.84
N ILE A 151 6.07 7.56 14.98
CA ILE A 151 5.39 8.65 14.29
C ILE A 151 5.75 8.59 12.82
N SER A 152 4.73 8.59 11.95
CA SER A 152 4.92 8.65 10.51
C SER A 152 4.08 9.74 9.87
N GLY A 153 4.68 10.42 8.89
CA GLY A 153 4.04 11.47 8.11
C GLY A 153 4.23 11.22 6.62
N MET A 154 3.25 11.60 5.82
CA MET A 154 3.26 11.41 4.38
C MET A 154 3.12 12.73 3.65
N GLN A 155 3.86 12.90 2.56
CA GLN A 155 3.58 13.89 1.54
C GLN A 155 3.10 13.18 0.28
N ILE A 156 1.83 13.35 -0.04
CA ILE A 156 1.17 12.77 -1.21
C ILE A 156 1.07 13.83 -2.30
N ARG A 157 1.50 13.48 -3.51
CA ARG A 157 1.66 14.37 -4.66
C ARG A 157 1.02 13.76 -5.91
N GLY A 158 0.74 14.61 -6.89
CA GLY A 158 0.25 14.15 -8.19
C GLY A 158 -1.26 13.93 -8.26
N ARG A 159 -1.74 13.10 -9.18
CA ARG A 159 -3.17 13.00 -9.53
C ARG A 159 -3.64 11.57 -9.37
N GLN A 160 -4.86 11.40 -8.87
CA GLN A 160 -5.49 10.09 -8.71
C GLN A 160 -5.90 9.54 -10.08
N PHE A 161 -5.05 8.68 -10.64
CA PHE A 161 -5.22 8.18 -11.99
C PHE A 161 -6.49 7.34 -12.16
N THR A 162 -6.80 6.48 -11.19
CA THR A 162 -8.01 5.65 -11.22
C THR A 162 -9.27 6.51 -11.20
N ALA A 163 -9.31 7.47 -10.27
CA ALA A 163 -10.47 8.35 -10.10
C ALA A 163 -10.72 9.23 -11.34
N GLU A 164 -9.66 9.69 -12.00
CA GLU A 164 -9.76 10.57 -13.16
C GLU A 164 -9.95 9.83 -14.51
N ASN A 165 -9.51 8.57 -14.62
CA ASN A 165 -9.38 7.89 -15.91
C ASN A 165 -10.13 6.55 -16.04
N LEU A 166 -10.31 5.79 -14.96
CA LEU A 166 -10.54 4.34 -15.04
C LEU A 166 -11.87 3.87 -14.41
N SER A 167 -12.34 4.49 -13.32
CA SER A 167 -13.57 4.03 -12.63
C SER A 167 -13.54 2.56 -12.18
N ASN A 168 -12.35 2.05 -11.87
CA ASN A 168 -12.16 0.72 -11.30
C ASN A 168 -12.67 0.65 -9.85
N LEU A 169 -12.95 -0.56 -9.37
CA LEU A 169 -13.35 -0.79 -7.98
C LEU A 169 -12.20 -0.49 -6.99
N ASN A 170 -10.97 -0.83 -7.39
CA ASN A 170 -9.76 -0.52 -6.65
C ASN A 170 -8.87 0.41 -7.47
N ASN A 171 -8.08 1.20 -6.76
CA ASN A 171 -7.04 2.00 -7.37
C ASN A 171 -6.01 1.10 -8.06
N ILE A 172 -5.50 1.52 -9.22
CA ILE A 172 -4.41 0.82 -9.91
C ILE A 172 -3.07 0.91 -9.18
N SER A 173 -3.01 1.74 -8.13
CA SER A 173 -1.87 1.89 -7.24
C SER A 173 -2.31 1.92 -5.78
N GLY A 174 -1.60 1.16 -4.94
CA GLY A 174 -1.74 1.19 -3.48
C GLY A 174 -1.35 2.52 -2.82
N ILE A 175 -0.74 3.47 -3.56
CA ILE A 175 -0.38 4.80 -3.03
C ILE A 175 -1.27 5.93 -3.58
N GLU A 176 -2.32 5.57 -4.33
CA GLU A 176 -3.21 6.55 -4.93
C GLU A 176 -4.13 7.20 -3.88
N ALA A 177 -3.99 8.51 -3.70
CA ALA A 177 -4.73 9.27 -2.70
C ALA A 177 -4.78 10.78 -3.01
N ASN A 178 -5.61 11.52 -2.27
CA ASN A 178 -5.66 12.97 -2.39
C ASN A 178 -4.33 13.60 -1.97
N ARG A 179 -3.89 14.61 -2.73
CA ARG A 179 -2.73 15.44 -2.40
C ARG A 179 -2.84 15.98 -0.97
N SER A 180 -1.84 15.70 -0.16
CA SER A 180 -1.84 16.13 1.24
C SER A 180 -0.45 16.01 1.85
N THR A 181 -0.17 16.85 2.84
CA THR A 181 0.88 16.58 3.83
C THR A 181 0.15 16.18 5.10
N ARG A 182 0.33 14.95 5.55
CA ARG A 182 -0.52 14.39 6.59
C ARG A 182 0.23 13.52 7.59
N LEU A 183 -0.23 13.55 8.83
CA LEU A 183 0.09 12.51 9.80
C LEU A 183 -0.52 11.20 9.31
N TRP A 184 0.25 10.12 9.29
CA TRP A 184 -0.26 8.79 8.96
C TRP A 184 -0.48 8.01 10.25
N GLU A 185 0.59 7.48 10.85
CA GLU A 185 0.52 6.74 12.10
C GLU A 185 1.15 7.53 13.26
N LEU A 186 0.59 7.30 14.45
CA LEU A 186 1.12 7.82 15.71
C LEU A 186 0.74 6.85 16.81
N TRP A 187 1.66 6.02 17.25
CA TRP A 187 1.34 4.99 18.24
C TRP A 187 2.50 4.65 19.16
N TYR A 188 2.15 4.07 20.30
CA TYR A 188 3.07 3.43 21.22
C TYR A 188 2.76 1.94 21.31
N GLN A 189 3.79 1.11 21.33
CA GLN A 189 3.71 -0.33 21.52
C GLN A 189 4.49 -0.74 22.78
N GLN A 190 3.90 -1.66 23.54
CA GLN A 190 4.54 -2.34 24.66
C GLN A 190 4.51 -3.85 24.42
N GLY A 191 5.68 -4.48 24.52
CA GLY A 191 5.83 -5.93 24.49
C GLY A 191 5.87 -6.57 25.88
N PHE A 192 5.43 -7.83 25.93
CA PHE A 192 5.33 -8.67 27.12
C PHE A 192 5.79 -10.10 26.79
N TRP A 193 6.30 -10.82 27.79
CA TRP A 193 6.78 -12.20 27.66
C TRP A 193 7.82 -12.37 26.54
N ASP A 194 8.86 -11.53 26.58
CA ASP A 194 9.88 -11.46 25.53
C ASP A 194 9.25 -11.21 24.14
N ASP A 195 8.37 -10.22 24.08
CA ASP A 195 7.63 -9.77 22.88
C ASP A 195 6.67 -10.79 22.25
N LYS A 196 6.42 -11.94 22.89
CA LYS A 196 5.38 -12.90 22.44
C LYS A 196 3.98 -12.31 22.49
N PHE A 197 3.75 -11.28 23.28
CA PHE A 197 2.52 -10.52 23.27
C PHE A 197 2.84 -9.03 23.18
N THR A 198 2.22 -8.33 22.23
CA THR A 198 2.40 -6.89 22.06
C THR A 198 1.06 -6.18 22.05
N VAL A 199 1.02 -5.01 22.67
CA VAL A 199 -0.13 -4.10 22.66
C VAL A 199 0.32 -2.79 22.08
N ARG A 200 -0.32 -2.36 21.00
CA ARG A 200 -0.11 -1.09 20.31
C ARG A 200 -1.34 -0.21 20.49
N ILE A 201 -1.16 1.03 20.91
CA ILE A 201 -2.22 2.02 21.11
C ILE A 201 -1.87 3.33 20.41
N GLY A 202 -2.80 3.89 19.65
CA GLY A 202 -2.60 5.14 18.94
C GLY A 202 -3.46 5.26 17.71
N LYS A 203 -2.98 5.99 16.71
CA LYS A 203 -3.56 6.10 15.37
C LYS A 203 -2.89 5.08 14.45
N LEU A 204 -3.69 4.13 13.96
CA LEU A 204 -3.26 2.91 13.29
C LEU A 204 -3.87 2.79 11.89
N SER A 205 -3.10 2.30 10.93
CA SER A 205 -3.58 1.87 9.62
C SER A 205 -3.62 0.33 9.61
N LEU A 206 -4.79 -0.28 9.42
CA LEU A 206 -4.95 -1.73 9.60
C LEU A 206 -4.46 -2.55 8.39
N ASP A 207 -4.48 -1.94 7.20
CA ASP A 207 -3.99 -2.48 5.94
C ASP A 207 -2.48 -2.69 5.88
N GLN A 208 -1.75 -2.37 6.96
CA GLN A 208 -0.33 -2.65 7.11
C GLN A 208 -0.04 -4.05 7.69
N GLU A 209 -1.02 -4.64 8.38
CA GLU A 209 -0.79 -5.91 9.11
C GLU A 209 -1.89 -6.95 8.88
N PHE A 210 -3.10 -6.53 8.50
CA PHE A 210 -4.25 -7.41 8.33
C PHE A 210 -4.60 -7.58 6.86
N ASN A 211 -5.06 -8.78 6.50
CA ASN A 211 -5.59 -9.10 5.19
C ASN A 211 -4.56 -8.90 4.06
N ILE A 212 -3.29 -9.20 4.30
CA ILE A 212 -2.19 -9.05 3.36
C ILE A 212 -1.63 -10.42 2.98
N SER A 213 -1.30 -10.59 1.69
CA SER A 213 -0.47 -11.68 1.21
C SER A 213 0.95 -11.17 1.01
N ASP A 214 1.93 -11.94 1.47
CA ASP A 214 3.34 -11.54 1.36
C ASP A 214 3.74 -11.45 -0.11
N TYR A 215 3.32 -12.42 -0.94
CA TYR A 215 3.64 -12.41 -2.38
C TYR A 215 2.84 -11.37 -3.17
N ALA A 216 1.63 -11.05 -2.73
CA ALA A 216 0.78 -10.04 -3.38
C ALA A 216 1.37 -8.62 -3.26
N THR A 217 2.17 -8.33 -2.22
CA THR A 217 2.85 -7.03 -2.05
C THR A 217 3.77 -6.64 -3.22
N MET A 218 4.20 -7.62 -4.02
CA MET A 218 5.00 -7.37 -5.22
C MET A 218 4.25 -6.47 -6.22
N PHE A 219 2.94 -6.60 -6.30
CA PHE A 219 2.07 -5.95 -7.27
C PHE A 219 1.66 -4.55 -6.79
N MET A 220 1.34 -3.67 -7.74
CA MET A 220 1.04 -2.26 -7.50
C MET A 220 -0.45 -2.00 -7.34
N ASN A 221 -1.32 -2.75 -8.03
CA ASN A 221 -2.77 -2.60 -7.88
C ASN A 221 -3.17 -2.70 -6.41
N ALA A 222 -3.92 -1.71 -5.92
CA ALA A 222 -4.26 -1.60 -4.51
C ALA A 222 -4.98 -2.85 -3.99
N SER A 223 -5.71 -3.54 -4.86
CA SER A 223 -6.41 -4.76 -4.49
C SER A 223 -5.49 -5.88 -4.04
N PHE A 224 -4.22 -5.94 -4.44
CA PHE A 224 -3.24 -6.94 -3.98
C PHE A 224 -2.67 -6.63 -2.58
N GLY A 225 -2.78 -5.39 -2.11
CA GLY A 225 -2.52 -5.01 -0.73
C GLY A 225 -3.78 -5.20 0.12
N TRP A 226 -4.68 -4.22 0.07
CA TRP A 226 -5.96 -4.26 0.76
C TRP A 226 -7.04 -4.83 -0.18
N SER A 227 -7.71 -5.91 0.24
CA SER A 227 -8.61 -6.64 -0.66
C SER A 227 -9.70 -5.76 -1.26
N MET A 228 -10.14 -6.09 -2.48
CA MET A 228 -11.22 -5.36 -3.17
C MET A 228 -12.53 -5.30 -2.38
N VAL A 229 -12.86 -6.36 -1.63
CA VAL A 229 -14.05 -6.34 -0.75
C VAL A 229 -13.85 -5.31 0.35
N SER A 230 -12.69 -5.28 1.00
CA SER A 230 -12.43 -4.31 2.07
C SER A 230 -12.37 -2.87 1.55
N SER A 231 -11.74 -2.60 0.41
CA SER A 231 -11.65 -1.24 -0.15
C SER A 231 -13.00 -0.62 -0.46
N VAL A 232 -13.98 -1.43 -0.86
CA VAL A 232 -15.30 -0.94 -1.30
C VAL A 232 -16.34 -0.99 -0.18
N ASP A 233 -16.26 -1.97 0.72
CA ASP A 233 -17.34 -2.25 1.68
C ASP A 233 -17.10 -1.75 3.11
N THR A 234 -15.93 -1.16 3.41
CA THR A 234 -15.68 -0.51 4.70
C THR A 234 -16.40 0.83 4.80
N TYR A 235 -16.66 1.29 6.03
CA TYR A 235 -17.37 2.55 6.22
C TYR A 235 -16.56 3.73 5.70
N SER A 236 -17.02 4.37 4.61
CA SER A 236 -16.41 5.57 4.06
C SER A 236 -14.89 5.44 3.80
N GLY A 237 -14.48 4.35 3.15
CA GLY A 237 -13.06 4.03 2.90
C GLY A 237 -12.43 3.18 4.00
N GLY A 238 -12.87 3.31 5.25
CA GLY A 238 -12.37 2.49 6.35
C GLY A 238 -11.05 2.96 6.95
N VAL A 239 -10.29 2.00 7.50
CA VAL A 239 -9.03 2.21 8.24
C VAL A 239 -7.88 1.56 7.47
N ASP A 240 -7.64 2.07 6.28
CA ASP A 240 -6.59 1.70 5.35
C ASP A 240 -5.90 2.95 4.81
N TYR A 241 -4.78 2.79 4.13
CA TYR A 241 -4.11 3.92 3.49
C TYR A 241 -5.09 4.76 2.65
N PRO A 242 -5.08 6.10 2.77
CA PRO A 242 -4.22 6.95 3.61
C PRO A 242 -4.85 7.37 4.95
N LEU A 243 -5.91 6.70 5.38
CA LEU A 243 -6.74 6.98 6.55
C LEU A 243 -6.42 6.03 7.70
N ALA A 244 -5.67 6.52 8.69
CA ALA A 244 -5.48 5.81 9.95
C ALA A 244 -6.49 6.26 11.02
N ALA A 245 -6.83 5.39 11.96
CA ALA A 245 -7.84 5.64 12.99
C ALA A 245 -7.30 5.40 14.40
N PRO A 246 -7.81 6.10 15.43
CA PRO A 246 -7.51 5.76 16.80
C PRO A 246 -7.95 4.33 17.13
N GLY A 247 -7.10 3.56 17.81
CA GLY A 247 -7.40 2.20 18.19
C GLY A 247 -6.31 1.51 19.00
N ILE A 248 -6.54 0.22 19.23
CA ILE A 248 -5.65 -0.68 19.95
C ILE A 248 -5.48 -1.94 19.12
N ARG A 249 -4.24 -2.38 18.94
CA ARG A 249 -3.86 -3.62 18.24
C ARG A 249 -3.08 -4.52 19.18
N PHE A 250 -3.43 -5.80 19.16
CA PHE A 250 -2.84 -6.86 19.94
C PHE A 250 -2.22 -7.86 18.97
N ALA A 251 -0.99 -8.30 19.23
CA ALA A 251 -0.46 -9.49 18.58
C ALA A 251 0.02 -10.50 19.61
N PHE A 252 -0.26 -11.77 19.34
CA PHE A 252 0.18 -12.88 20.16
C PHE A 252 0.87 -13.95 19.30
N GLN A 253 2.14 -14.17 19.56
CA GLN A 253 2.99 -15.15 18.90
C GLN A 253 3.58 -16.11 19.95
N PRO A 254 2.86 -17.17 20.34
CA PRO A 254 3.34 -18.09 21.38
C PRO A 254 4.57 -18.91 20.95
N ASN A 255 4.73 -19.13 19.65
CA ASN A 255 5.83 -19.86 19.01
C ASN A 255 5.97 -19.42 17.54
N GLU A 256 6.94 -20.00 16.82
CA GLU A 256 7.26 -19.60 15.44
C GLU A 256 6.17 -19.95 14.41
N ASN A 257 5.26 -20.85 14.74
CA ASN A 257 4.26 -21.36 13.81
C ASN A 257 2.93 -20.61 13.87
N TRP A 258 2.67 -19.82 14.90
CA TRP A 258 1.35 -19.22 15.12
C TRP A 258 1.46 -17.76 15.49
N THR A 259 0.69 -16.94 14.80
CA THR A 259 0.48 -15.52 15.11
C THR A 259 -1.00 -15.23 15.13
N ASN A 260 -1.49 -14.53 16.16
CA ASN A 260 -2.85 -14.01 16.19
C ASN A 260 -2.79 -12.49 16.31
N LEU A 261 -3.38 -11.80 15.34
CA LEU A 261 -3.55 -10.35 15.33
C LEU A 261 -5.00 -10.00 15.67
N PHE A 262 -5.20 -9.02 16.53
CA PHE A 262 -6.53 -8.52 16.88
C PHE A 262 -6.49 -7.00 17.03
N ALA A 263 -7.40 -6.27 16.40
CA ALA A 263 -7.46 -4.82 16.55
C ALA A 263 -8.88 -4.32 16.73
N ILE A 264 -9.00 -3.22 17.48
CA ILE A 264 -10.22 -2.45 17.70
C ILE A 264 -9.89 -1.01 17.37
N THR A 265 -10.54 -0.43 16.37
CA THR A 265 -10.35 0.97 15.96
C THR A 265 -11.69 1.68 15.84
N ASN A 266 -11.65 3.01 15.75
CA ASN A 266 -12.73 3.75 15.12
C ASN A 266 -12.89 3.31 13.65
N ASP A 267 -14.12 3.24 13.15
CA ASP A 267 -14.46 2.74 11.79
C ASP A 267 -14.40 3.80 10.68
N ASN A 268 -14.52 5.07 11.04
CA ASN A 268 -14.75 6.20 10.14
C ASN A 268 -13.86 7.38 10.56
N PRO A 269 -12.52 7.26 10.39
CA PRO A 269 -11.56 8.28 10.83
C PRO A 269 -11.79 9.66 10.20
N ASN A 270 -12.42 9.69 9.03
CA ASN A 270 -12.76 10.85 8.21
C ASN A 270 -14.08 11.55 8.60
N ASN A 271 -14.96 10.93 9.39
CA ASN A 271 -16.27 11.45 9.78
C ASN A 271 -17.10 11.92 8.56
N VAL A 272 -17.10 11.11 7.50
CA VAL A 272 -17.88 11.31 6.28
C VAL A 272 -19.00 10.26 6.25
N PRO A 273 -20.27 10.67 6.06
CA PRO A 273 -21.37 9.72 5.93
C PRO A 273 -21.43 9.12 4.53
N PHE A 274 -22.14 7.99 4.37
CA PHE A 274 -22.50 7.48 3.04
C PHE A 274 -23.34 8.50 2.27
N CYS A 275 -23.01 8.70 1.00
CA CYS A 275 -23.68 9.69 0.16
C CYS A 275 -24.67 9.06 -0.82
N ASN A 276 -24.32 7.92 -1.44
CA ASN A 276 -25.27 7.11 -2.19
C ASN A 276 -24.70 5.68 -2.41
N PRO A 277 -25.29 4.62 -1.84
CA PRO A 277 -24.84 3.24 -2.06
C PRO A 277 -25.19 2.69 -3.45
N SER A 278 -26.16 3.32 -4.15
CA SER A 278 -26.74 2.76 -5.37
C SER A 278 -26.27 3.45 -6.66
N GLY A 279 -25.58 4.60 -6.54
CA GLY A 279 -24.98 5.37 -7.65
C GLY A 279 -23.45 5.34 -7.62
N ALA A 280 -22.80 5.94 -8.64
CA ALA A 280 -21.35 6.12 -8.66
C ALA A 280 -20.90 6.74 -7.33
N PHE A 281 -19.84 6.21 -6.71
CA PHE A 281 -19.33 6.56 -5.39
C PHE A 281 -19.04 8.08 -5.26
N THR A 282 -20.07 8.90 -4.98
CA THR A 282 -20.00 10.36 -5.09
C THR A 282 -19.37 11.06 -3.90
N CYS A 283 -18.86 10.31 -2.92
CA CYS A 283 -18.20 10.90 -1.77
C CYS A 283 -16.76 10.47 -1.68
N ASP A 284 -15.90 11.47 -1.86
CA ASP A 284 -14.49 11.41 -1.53
C ASP A 284 -14.36 11.18 -0.01
N PRO A 285 -13.91 9.98 0.43
CA PRO A 285 -13.72 9.70 1.83
C PRO A 285 -12.65 10.62 2.44
N GLN A 286 -11.75 11.19 1.65
CA GLN A 286 -10.63 11.98 2.16
C GLN A 286 -10.97 13.47 2.32
N ALA A 287 -12.13 13.94 1.84
CA ALA A 287 -12.49 15.36 1.76
C ALA A 287 -12.43 16.11 3.11
N LYS A 288 -12.66 15.41 4.23
CA LYS A 288 -12.64 15.99 5.59
C LYS A 288 -11.41 15.66 6.43
N HIS A 289 -10.52 14.78 5.95
CA HIS A 289 -9.38 14.26 6.73
C HIS A 289 -8.01 14.76 6.20
N LEU A 290 -7.95 15.99 5.69
CA LEU A 290 -6.85 16.48 4.86
C LEU A 290 -5.46 16.40 5.50
N SER A 291 -5.32 16.72 6.79
CA SER A 291 -4.03 16.78 7.49
C SER A 291 -3.64 15.48 8.20
N GLY A 292 -4.52 14.48 8.26
CA GLY A 292 -4.25 13.28 9.06
C GLY A 292 -4.30 13.46 10.58
N THR A 293 -4.35 14.70 11.08
CA THR A 293 -4.30 15.02 12.52
C THR A 293 -5.66 14.95 13.21
N HIS A 294 -6.70 14.44 12.53
CA HIS A 294 -8.00 14.23 13.13
C HIS A 294 -8.03 12.86 13.83
N PHE A 295 -8.49 12.85 15.08
CA PHE A 295 -8.64 11.66 15.90
C PHE A 295 -10.13 11.50 16.22
N ASN A 296 -10.81 10.67 15.44
CA ASN A 296 -12.23 10.41 15.64
C ASN A 296 -12.45 9.29 16.66
N PHE A 297 -13.32 9.55 17.63
CA PHE A 297 -13.76 8.58 18.64
C PHE A 297 -15.30 8.51 18.76
N THR A 298 -16.02 9.11 17.79
CA THR A 298 -17.47 9.39 17.93
C THR A 298 -18.35 8.57 16.99
N THR A 299 -17.77 7.77 16.11
CA THR A 299 -18.50 6.89 15.16
C THR A 299 -18.49 5.44 15.65
N GLY A 300 -18.65 4.49 14.74
CA GLY A 300 -18.64 3.07 15.08
C GLY A 300 -17.24 2.56 15.44
N VAL A 301 -17.26 1.33 15.92
CA VAL A 301 -16.10 0.48 16.17
C VAL A 301 -15.92 -0.49 15.01
N PHE A 302 -14.69 -0.58 14.51
CA PHE A 302 -14.21 -1.60 13.58
C PHE A 302 -13.32 -2.59 14.35
N ILE A 303 -13.66 -3.86 14.29
CA ILE A 303 -12.95 -4.96 14.98
C ILE A 303 -12.45 -5.91 13.91
N ILE A 304 -11.16 -6.25 13.94
CA ILE A 304 -10.57 -7.22 13.02
C ILE A 304 -9.74 -8.25 13.78
N ASN A 305 -9.82 -9.50 13.37
CA ASN A 305 -9.00 -10.59 13.88
C ASN A 305 -8.42 -11.38 12.72
N GLU A 306 -7.18 -11.82 12.86
CA GLU A 306 -6.51 -12.69 11.92
C GLU A 306 -5.65 -13.71 12.64
N LEU A 307 -5.88 -14.99 12.32
CA LEU A 307 -5.03 -16.09 12.75
C LEU A 307 -4.13 -16.50 11.59
N GLN A 308 -2.84 -16.56 11.85
CA GLN A 308 -1.80 -16.93 10.89
C GLN A 308 -1.10 -18.21 11.34
N TYR A 309 -0.92 -19.14 10.41
CA TYR A 309 -0.11 -20.34 10.57
C TYR A 309 1.10 -20.29 9.64
N HIS A 310 2.29 -20.39 10.21
CA HIS A 310 3.56 -20.39 9.48
C HIS A 310 4.09 -21.83 9.36
N LEU A 311 4.19 -22.29 8.12
CA LEU A 311 4.75 -23.58 7.74
C LEU A 311 6.22 -23.42 7.39
N ASN A 312 7.08 -24.25 7.98
CA ASN A 312 8.54 -24.21 7.80
C ASN A 312 9.12 -22.78 7.89
N PRO A 313 8.79 -21.99 8.95
CA PRO A 313 9.33 -20.65 9.11
C PRO A 313 10.86 -20.71 9.09
N ALA A 314 11.49 -19.71 8.49
CA ALA A 314 12.95 -19.63 8.53
C ALA A 314 13.39 -19.44 10.00
N PRO A 315 14.42 -20.17 10.46
CA PRO A 315 15.00 -19.91 11.77
C PRO A 315 15.60 -18.51 11.81
N ASP A 316 15.58 -17.88 12.99
CA ASP A 316 16.16 -16.54 13.21
C ASP A 316 17.68 -16.52 12.96
N ASP A 317 18.30 -17.70 13.09
CA ASP A 317 19.72 -17.94 12.86
C ASP A 317 19.92 -18.45 11.42
N LYS A 318 20.46 -17.57 10.56
CA LYS A 318 20.69 -17.86 9.13
C LYS A 318 21.60 -19.08 8.92
N ASP A 319 22.49 -19.36 9.86
CA ASP A 319 23.43 -20.50 9.82
C ASP A 319 22.75 -21.83 10.18
N LYS A 320 21.51 -21.77 10.68
CA LYS A 320 20.68 -22.94 11.03
C LYS A 320 19.57 -23.22 10.02
N LEU A 321 19.64 -22.70 8.78
CA LEU A 321 18.71 -23.08 7.69
C LEU A 321 18.92 -24.56 7.25
N SER A 322 18.52 -25.46 8.13
CA SER A 322 18.43 -26.90 7.97
C SER A 322 17.05 -27.35 7.49
N SER A 323 16.05 -26.44 7.45
CA SER A 323 14.72 -26.79 6.97
C SER A 323 14.74 -27.12 5.48
N THR A 324 14.43 -28.38 5.16
CA THR A 324 14.30 -28.87 3.78
C THR A 324 12.96 -28.49 3.14
N GLY A 325 11.96 -28.13 3.95
CA GLY A 325 10.63 -27.76 3.49
C GLY A 325 10.55 -26.33 2.97
N TYR A 326 9.64 -26.09 2.03
CA TYR A 326 9.38 -24.73 1.56
C TYR A 326 8.50 -23.96 2.55
N PRO A 327 8.81 -22.68 2.81
CA PRO A 327 8.05 -21.87 3.72
C PRO A 327 6.69 -21.45 3.13
N GLY A 328 5.71 -21.26 4.01
CA GLY A 328 4.42 -20.70 3.64
C GLY A 328 3.69 -20.12 4.85
N THR A 329 2.75 -19.22 4.59
CA THR A 329 1.89 -18.60 5.60
C THR A 329 0.43 -18.76 5.17
N TYR A 330 -0.41 -19.21 6.11
CA TYR A 330 -1.83 -19.44 5.90
C TYR A 330 -2.60 -18.56 6.87
N ARG A 331 -3.51 -17.73 6.37
CA ARG A 331 -4.24 -16.76 7.20
C ARG A 331 -5.73 -17.00 7.06
N ILE A 332 -6.44 -16.87 8.18
CA ILE A 332 -7.89 -16.76 8.21
C ILE A 332 -8.24 -15.58 9.08
N GLY A 333 -9.09 -14.69 8.58
CA GLY A 333 -9.46 -13.50 9.31
C GLY A 333 -10.89 -13.06 9.07
N ALA A 334 -11.33 -12.16 9.94
CA ALA A 334 -12.67 -11.64 9.96
C ALA A 334 -12.64 -10.20 10.46
N TYR A 335 -13.50 -9.35 9.90
CA TYR A 335 -13.81 -8.06 10.52
C TYR A 335 -15.30 -7.90 10.79
N PHE A 336 -15.60 -7.04 11.75
CA PHE A 336 -16.94 -6.59 12.12
C PHE A 336 -16.92 -5.07 12.28
N ASP A 337 -17.90 -4.41 11.69
CA ASP A 337 -18.13 -2.97 11.81
C ASP A 337 -19.49 -2.73 12.44
N SER A 338 -19.52 -2.00 13.55
CA SER A 338 -20.72 -1.70 14.31
C SER A 338 -21.59 -0.55 13.76
N ALA A 339 -21.14 0.17 12.72
CA ALA A 339 -21.91 1.26 12.16
C ALA A 339 -23.11 0.82 11.31
N GLY A 340 -23.95 1.80 10.98
CA GLY A 340 -25.13 1.61 10.17
C GLY A 340 -24.82 1.64 8.67
N PHE A 341 -24.89 0.50 7.99
CA PHE A 341 -24.65 0.39 6.54
C PHE A 341 -25.96 0.42 5.75
N PRO A 342 -26.05 1.21 4.67
CA PRO A 342 -27.27 1.29 3.89
C PRO A 342 -27.51 0.01 3.07
N ASP A 343 -28.77 -0.37 2.91
CA ASP A 343 -29.19 -1.44 2.01
C ASP A 343 -28.92 -1.04 0.55
N GLN A 344 -28.48 -2.00 -0.24
CA GLN A 344 -28.11 -1.81 -1.65
C GLN A 344 -29.32 -1.74 -2.59
N ARG A 345 -30.56 -1.89 -2.10
CA ARG A 345 -31.79 -1.94 -2.91
C ARG A 345 -32.96 -1.15 -2.34
N TYR A 346 -33.13 -1.12 -1.01
CA TYR A 346 -34.36 -0.64 -0.38
C TYR A 346 -34.20 0.64 0.45
N ASN A 347 -35.24 1.47 0.42
CA ASN A 347 -35.35 2.68 1.21
C ASN A 347 -35.85 2.38 2.64
N ALA A 348 -35.90 3.37 3.53
CA ALA A 348 -36.28 3.20 4.93
C ALA A 348 -37.71 2.63 5.14
N GLN A 349 -38.60 2.77 4.14
CA GLN A 349 -39.94 2.19 4.10
C GLN A 349 -39.96 0.78 3.47
N LYS A 350 -38.79 0.22 3.14
CA LYS A 350 -38.58 -1.05 2.44
C LYS A 350 -39.16 -1.09 1.02
N LEU A 351 -39.24 0.06 0.37
CA LEU A 351 -39.60 0.21 -1.03
C LEU A 351 -38.34 0.32 -1.90
N PRO A 352 -38.37 -0.06 -3.18
CA PRO A 352 -37.21 0.01 -4.06
C PRO A 352 -36.64 1.44 -4.16
N LEU A 353 -35.33 1.61 -3.93
CA LEU A 353 -34.63 2.90 -4.06
C LEU A 353 -34.60 3.41 -5.50
N ALA A 354 -34.56 2.50 -6.47
CA ALA A 354 -34.44 2.82 -7.89
C ALA A 354 -35.72 3.42 -8.50
N ASP A 355 -36.83 3.38 -7.76
CA ASP A 355 -38.10 3.99 -8.14
C ASP A 355 -38.08 5.47 -7.75
N PRO A 356 -38.16 6.40 -8.72
CA PRO A 356 -38.09 7.84 -8.46
C PRO A 356 -39.28 8.35 -7.64
N ASP A 357 -40.40 7.62 -7.60
CA ASP A 357 -41.57 8.00 -6.80
C ASP A 357 -41.40 7.66 -5.31
N ASN A 358 -40.41 6.84 -4.96
CA ASN A 358 -40.10 6.49 -3.58
C ASN A 358 -39.15 7.50 -2.93
N ALA A 359 -39.32 7.71 -1.62
CA ALA A 359 -38.41 8.55 -0.84
C ALA A 359 -36.97 7.98 -0.88
N GLN A 360 -36.01 8.84 -1.21
CA GLN A 360 -34.57 8.50 -1.32
C GLN A 360 -33.87 8.43 0.06
N THR A 361 -34.55 7.81 1.03
CA THR A 361 -34.02 7.60 2.39
C THR A 361 -33.47 6.19 2.51
N MET A 362 -32.21 6.03 2.88
CA MET A 362 -31.58 4.70 2.91
C MET A 362 -32.07 3.85 4.10
N TRP A 363 -32.47 2.60 3.85
CA TRP A 363 -32.64 1.64 4.94
C TRP A 363 -31.28 1.26 5.51
N LYS A 364 -31.07 1.45 6.82
CA LYS A 364 -29.81 1.08 7.47
C LYS A 364 -29.89 -0.29 8.14
N HIS A 365 -28.93 -1.15 7.80
CA HIS A 365 -28.55 -2.32 8.57
C HIS A 365 -27.68 -1.92 9.76
N ARG A 366 -27.66 -2.71 10.83
CA ARG A 366 -27.03 -2.33 12.11
C ARG A 366 -25.52 -2.54 12.20
N HIS A 367 -24.92 -3.24 11.24
CA HIS A 367 -23.50 -3.61 11.25
C HIS A 367 -23.08 -4.10 9.87
N ASN A 368 -21.78 -4.25 9.62
CA ASN A 368 -21.23 -5.03 8.51
C ASN A 368 -20.20 -6.04 9.01
N TRP A 369 -19.87 -7.03 8.19
CA TRP A 369 -18.82 -8.00 8.50
C TRP A 369 -18.22 -8.57 7.23
N SER A 370 -17.04 -9.17 7.36
CA SER A 370 -16.38 -9.90 6.28
C SER A 370 -15.55 -11.05 6.82
N LEU A 371 -15.39 -12.08 6.00
CA LEU A 371 -14.51 -13.22 6.25
C LEU A 371 -13.55 -13.37 5.09
N TYR A 372 -12.28 -13.63 5.38
CA TYR A 372 -11.26 -13.84 4.36
C TYR A 372 -10.30 -14.96 4.72
N GLY A 373 -9.68 -15.54 3.69
CA GLY A 373 -8.61 -16.52 3.81
C GLY A 373 -7.51 -16.22 2.80
N ILE A 374 -6.25 -16.41 3.22
CA ILE A 374 -5.04 -16.12 2.43
C ILE A 374 -4.09 -17.30 2.52
N ILE A 375 -3.47 -17.63 1.39
CA ILE A 375 -2.40 -18.62 1.29
C ILE A 375 -1.23 -17.94 0.61
N ASP A 376 -0.05 -18.02 1.22
CA ASP A 376 1.25 -17.73 0.63
C ASP A 376 2.09 -19.00 0.73
N GLN A 377 2.57 -19.53 -0.39
CA GLN A 377 3.39 -20.75 -0.38
C GLN A 377 4.53 -20.67 -1.38
N MET A 378 5.76 -20.85 -0.89
CA MET A 378 6.90 -21.15 -1.77
C MET A 378 6.72 -22.59 -2.29
N VAL A 379 6.76 -22.78 -3.59
CA VAL A 379 6.59 -24.12 -4.21
C VAL A 379 7.86 -24.65 -4.84
N TRP A 380 8.85 -23.77 -5.03
CA TRP A 380 10.14 -24.17 -5.56
C TRP A 380 11.24 -23.19 -5.13
N ARG A 381 12.44 -23.72 -4.94
CA ARG A 381 13.69 -22.97 -4.75
C ARG A 381 14.84 -23.80 -5.27
N ASN A 382 15.79 -23.18 -5.96
CA ASN A 382 16.96 -23.87 -6.45
C ASN A 382 17.99 -24.16 -5.33
N LYS A 383 18.99 -25.00 -5.62
CA LYS A 383 19.99 -25.43 -4.62
C LYS A 383 20.80 -24.27 -4.03
N ASN A 384 21.14 -23.28 -4.88
CA ASN A 384 21.91 -22.10 -4.48
C ASN A 384 21.04 -21.03 -3.78
N ARG A 385 19.72 -21.27 -3.65
CA ARG A 385 18.74 -20.41 -2.97
C ARG A 385 18.61 -18.98 -3.51
N ASN A 386 19.22 -18.67 -4.64
CA ASN A 386 19.10 -17.37 -5.32
C ASN A 386 17.86 -17.29 -6.23
N HIS A 387 17.20 -18.42 -6.55
CA HIS A 387 15.99 -18.45 -7.37
C HIS A 387 14.85 -19.15 -6.62
N SER A 388 13.64 -18.61 -6.71
CA SER A 388 12.46 -19.23 -6.08
C SER A 388 11.15 -18.90 -6.80
N ILE A 389 10.14 -19.75 -6.61
CA ILE A 389 8.77 -19.54 -7.06
C ILE A 389 7.85 -19.54 -5.84
N GLY A 390 7.07 -18.47 -5.71
CA GLY A 390 5.98 -18.32 -4.76
C GLY A 390 4.63 -18.29 -5.44
N LEU A 391 3.63 -18.85 -4.79
CA LEU A 391 2.23 -18.73 -5.16
C LEU A 391 1.47 -18.08 -4.02
N PHE A 392 0.45 -17.31 -4.38
CA PHE A 392 -0.52 -16.83 -3.40
C PHE A 392 -1.96 -16.94 -3.90
N GLY A 393 -2.87 -16.89 -2.95
CA GLY A 393 -4.29 -16.74 -3.22
C GLY A 393 -5.03 -16.18 -2.01
N ARG A 394 -5.97 -15.28 -2.25
CA ARG A 394 -6.89 -14.72 -1.27
C ARG A 394 -8.33 -14.83 -1.77
N ILE A 395 -9.25 -15.09 -0.85
CA ILE A 395 -10.69 -14.99 -1.09
C ILE A 395 -11.35 -14.29 0.10
N GLN A 396 -12.34 -13.45 -0.18
CA GLN A 396 -13.06 -12.68 0.82
C GLN A 396 -14.55 -12.54 0.47
N THR A 397 -15.41 -12.54 1.48
CA THR A 397 -16.86 -12.38 1.31
C THR A 397 -17.48 -11.51 2.39
N SER A 398 -18.54 -10.79 2.01
CA SER A 398 -19.32 -9.88 2.86
C SER A 398 -20.83 -10.03 2.58
N PRO A 399 -21.72 -9.54 3.47
CA PRO A 399 -23.18 -9.56 3.26
C PRO A 399 -23.63 -8.78 2.02
N GLY A 400 -24.11 -9.49 0.99
CA GLY A 400 -24.55 -8.86 -0.27
C GLY A 400 -25.82 -8.01 -0.19
N ASP A 401 -26.34 -7.72 1.01
CA ASP A 401 -27.43 -6.80 1.23
C ASP A 401 -27.03 -5.36 1.53
N ARG A 402 -25.90 -5.18 2.19
CA ARG A 402 -25.35 -3.89 2.62
C ARG A 402 -23.98 -3.61 1.99
N SER A 403 -23.31 -4.65 1.52
CA SER A 403 -22.08 -4.57 0.74
C SER A 403 -22.36 -4.61 -0.77
N PRO A 404 -21.91 -3.61 -1.55
CA PRO A 404 -21.98 -3.68 -3.01
C PRO A 404 -21.15 -4.83 -3.57
N VAL A 405 -19.95 -5.13 -3.04
CA VAL A 405 -19.05 -6.19 -3.55
C VAL A 405 -19.01 -7.36 -2.56
N ASN A 406 -19.84 -8.38 -2.78
CA ASN A 406 -20.05 -9.43 -1.77
C ASN A 406 -19.06 -10.61 -1.83
N LEU A 407 -18.24 -10.67 -2.88
CA LEU A 407 -17.23 -11.70 -3.09
C LEU A 407 -16.10 -11.12 -3.91
N GLY A 408 -14.87 -11.27 -3.44
CA GLY A 408 -13.67 -10.89 -4.18
C GLY A 408 -12.50 -11.77 -3.80
N GLY A 409 -11.42 -11.65 -4.56
CA GLY A 409 -10.22 -12.42 -4.33
C GLY A 409 -9.18 -12.18 -5.40
N ASP A 410 -8.02 -12.77 -5.18
CA ASP A 410 -6.84 -12.62 -6.02
C ASP A 410 -5.95 -13.85 -5.89
N ALA A 411 -5.13 -14.08 -6.90
CA ALA A 411 -4.12 -15.12 -6.90
C ALA A 411 -3.01 -14.76 -7.88
N GLY A 412 -1.82 -15.27 -7.64
CA GLY A 412 -0.71 -15.02 -8.53
C GLY A 412 0.52 -15.86 -8.25
N ILE A 413 1.51 -15.63 -9.09
CA ILE A 413 2.81 -16.30 -9.07
C ILE A 413 3.90 -15.25 -9.08
N VAL A 414 4.92 -15.45 -8.25
CA VAL A 414 6.12 -14.61 -8.18
C VAL A 414 7.34 -15.49 -8.40
N TYR A 415 8.21 -15.07 -9.31
CA TYR A 415 9.50 -15.69 -9.57
C TYR A 415 10.62 -14.72 -9.21
N LYS A 416 11.56 -15.17 -8.37
CA LYS A 416 12.74 -14.41 -7.97
C LYS A 416 14.00 -14.92 -8.67
N GLY A 417 14.91 -14.02 -9.04
CA GLY A 417 16.20 -14.35 -9.64
C GLY A 417 16.17 -14.41 -11.17
N MET A 418 15.37 -13.55 -11.83
CA MET A 418 15.28 -13.56 -13.29
C MET A 418 16.56 -13.02 -13.95
N PHE A 419 16.98 -13.61 -15.06
CA PHE A 419 18.14 -13.16 -15.84
C PHE A 419 19.46 -13.03 -15.05
N ASN A 420 19.68 -13.90 -14.06
CA ASN A 420 20.82 -13.84 -13.12
C ASN A 420 20.89 -12.53 -12.29
N ARG A 421 19.76 -11.82 -12.16
CA ARG A 421 19.60 -10.71 -11.23
C ARG A 421 18.90 -11.26 -9.99
N GLU A 422 19.71 -11.70 -9.02
CA GLU A 422 19.26 -12.47 -7.84
C GLU A 422 18.29 -11.69 -6.93
N ASP A 423 18.34 -10.36 -6.98
CA ASP A 423 17.47 -9.45 -6.22
C ASP A 423 16.22 -9.01 -6.99
N ASP A 424 16.12 -9.33 -8.28
CA ASP A 424 14.95 -9.01 -9.10
C ASP A 424 13.85 -10.06 -8.92
N SER A 425 12.59 -9.62 -9.03
CA SER A 425 11.42 -10.49 -9.04
C SER A 425 10.47 -10.13 -10.17
N ILE A 426 9.89 -11.13 -10.84
CA ILE A 426 8.82 -10.95 -11.83
C ILE A 426 7.56 -11.68 -11.36
N GLY A 427 6.39 -11.08 -11.54
CA GLY A 427 5.14 -11.59 -11.01
C GLY A 427 4.01 -11.43 -12.00
N PHE A 428 3.12 -12.42 -12.03
CA PHE A 428 1.83 -12.33 -12.72
C PHE A 428 0.71 -12.63 -11.74
N ALA A 429 -0.31 -11.77 -11.70
CA ALA A 429 -1.44 -11.94 -10.82
C ALA A 429 -2.77 -11.66 -11.53
N TRP A 430 -3.82 -12.22 -10.95
CA TRP A 430 -5.20 -12.04 -11.35
C TRP A 430 -6.04 -11.74 -10.10
N GLY A 431 -6.97 -10.81 -10.21
CA GLY A 431 -7.93 -10.52 -9.15
C GLY A 431 -9.32 -10.20 -9.69
N PHE A 432 -10.30 -10.24 -8.80
CA PHE A 432 -11.70 -9.98 -9.14
C PHE A 432 -12.52 -9.45 -7.96
N GLY A 433 -13.59 -8.73 -8.29
CA GLY A 433 -14.65 -8.35 -7.35
C GLY A 433 -16.01 -8.46 -8.00
N ARG A 434 -16.90 -9.18 -7.33
CA ARG A 434 -18.25 -9.48 -7.80
C ARG A 434 -19.27 -8.69 -7.00
N PHE A 435 -20.09 -7.92 -7.71
CA PHE A 435 -21.21 -7.22 -7.09
C PHE A 435 -22.22 -8.21 -6.46
N GLY A 436 -22.86 -7.83 -5.36
CA GLY A 436 -23.89 -8.59 -4.68
C GLY A 436 -25.22 -8.62 -5.45
N ASP A 437 -26.10 -9.56 -5.08
CA ASP A 437 -27.42 -9.67 -5.72
C ASP A 437 -28.32 -8.46 -5.47
N ARG A 438 -28.27 -7.81 -4.29
CA ARG A 438 -29.09 -6.61 -4.03
C ARG A 438 -28.70 -5.45 -4.92
N ALA A 439 -27.41 -5.17 -5.09
CA ALA A 439 -26.93 -4.15 -6.03
C ALA A 439 -27.36 -4.45 -7.47
N ARG A 440 -27.27 -5.71 -7.91
CA ARG A 440 -27.76 -6.11 -9.24
C ARG A 440 -29.28 -6.02 -9.41
N GLN A 441 -30.03 -6.23 -8.33
CA GLN A 441 -31.48 -6.08 -8.33
C GLN A 441 -31.88 -4.61 -8.39
N TYR A 442 -31.16 -3.72 -7.68
CA TYR A 442 -31.31 -2.27 -7.85
C TYR A 442 -31.16 -1.86 -9.32
N ASP A 443 -30.14 -2.35 -10.02
CA ASP A 443 -29.96 -2.03 -11.44
C ASP A 443 -31.12 -2.53 -12.32
N ARG A 444 -31.76 -3.65 -11.95
CA ARG A 444 -32.94 -4.16 -12.65
C ARG A 444 -34.20 -3.36 -12.34
N ASP A 445 -34.36 -2.97 -11.08
CA ASP A 445 -35.45 -2.10 -10.65
C ASP A 445 -35.34 -0.74 -11.36
N TYR A 446 -34.12 -0.20 -11.51
CA TYR A 446 -33.88 1.06 -12.23
C TYR A 446 -34.36 0.98 -13.68
N ARG A 447 -33.99 -0.09 -14.41
CA ARG A 447 -34.47 -0.32 -15.79
C ARG A 447 -35.99 -0.30 -15.87
N TYR A 448 -36.64 -0.90 -14.88
CA TYR A 448 -38.09 -1.06 -14.84
C TYR A 448 -38.80 0.27 -14.51
N PHE A 449 -38.46 0.90 -13.39
CA PHE A 449 -39.13 2.12 -12.92
C PHE A 449 -38.81 3.36 -13.76
N ASN A 450 -37.61 3.43 -14.34
CA ASN A 450 -37.18 4.58 -15.16
C ASN A 450 -37.36 4.33 -16.67
N ASN A 451 -37.93 3.18 -17.06
CA ASN A 451 -38.09 2.74 -18.45
C ASN A 451 -36.80 2.88 -19.28
N ASP A 452 -35.66 2.57 -18.68
CA ASP A 452 -34.34 2.67 -19.29
C ASP A 452 -33.74 1.27 -19.50
N PRO A 453 -33.98 0.62 -20.65
CA PRO A 453 -33.39 -0.69 -20.94
C PRO A 453 -31.87 -0.65 -21.15
N SER A 454 -31.29 0.55 -21.34
CA SER A 454 -29.86 0.74 -21.59
C SER A 454 -29.03 0.72 -20.31
N TRP A 455 -29.64 1.00 -19.15
CA TRP A 455 -29.01 0.93 -17.83
C TRP A 455 -28.30 -0.40 -17.62
N ARG A 456 -26.99 -0.42 -17.43
CA ARG A 456 -26.23 -1.67 -17.23
C ARG A 456 -26.49 -2.27 -15.85
N ILE A 457 -26.54 -3.61 -15.82
CA ILE A 457 -26.54 -4.39 -14.58
C ILE A 457 -25.09 -4.70 -14.25
N ARG A 458 -24.62 -4.23 -13.09
CA ARG A 458 -23.26 -4.46 -12.61
C ARG A 458 -22.97 -5.96 -12.46
N ARG A 459 -21.73 -6.37 -12.72
CA ARG A 459 -21.30 -7.78 -12.70
C ARG A 459 -20.01 -7.96 -11.91
N THR A 460 -19.00 -8.54 -12.52
CA THR A 460 -17.70 -8.79 -11.91
C THR A 460 -16.70 -7.92 -12.65
N GLU A 461 -15.86 -7.21 -11.90
CA GLU A 461 -14.63 -6.64 -12.42
C GLU A 461 -13.53 -7.70 -12.26
N HIS A 462 -12.72 -7.89 -13.29
CA HIS A 462 -11.50 -8.69 -13.20
C HIS A 462 -10.32 -7.81 -13.56
N HIS A 463 -9.16 -8.10 -13.02
CA HIS A 463 -7.91 -7.49 -13.45
C HIS A 463 -6.79 -8.51 -13.51
N ILE A 464 -5.80 -8.24 -14.34
CA ILE A 464 -4.53 -8.93 -14.36
C ILE A 464 -3.40 -7.91 -14.24
N GLU A 465 -2.29 -8.33 -13.64
CA GLU A 465 -1.10 -7.51 -13.49
C GLU A 465 0.16 -8.32 -13.82
N LEU A 466 1.08 -7.72 -14.57
CA LEU A 466 2.42 -8.21 -14.82
C LEU A 466 3.41 -7.15 -14.34
N ALA A 467 4.07 -7.43 -13.21
CA ALA A 467 5.03 -6.53 -12.59
C ALA A 467 6.44 -7.13 -12.64
N TRP A 468 7.45 -6.29 -12.88
CA TRP A 468 8.85 -6.67 -12.77
C TRP A 468 9.58 -5.73 -11.82
N GLN A 469 9.98 -6.22 -10.66
CA GLN A 469 10.77 -5.49 -9.70
C GLN A 469 12.26 -5.62 -10.01
N ILE A 470 12.91 -4.49 -10.28
CA ILE A 470 14.34 -4.39 -10.58
C ILE A 470 15.04 -3.69 -9.42
N GLN A 471 15.93 -4.40 -8.72
CA GLN A 471 16.78 -3.80 -7.70
C GLN A 471 17.99 -3.14 -8.39
N ALA A 472 17.94 -1.83 -8.64
CA ALA A 472 18.98 -1.11 -9.36
C ALA A 472 20.22 -0.87 -8.47
N THR A 473 19.99 -0.48 -7.22
CA THR A 473 20.97 -0.36 -6.14
C THR A 473 20.29 -0.80 -4.84
N PRO A 474 21.00 -1.04 -3.72
CA PRO A 474 20.33 -1.39 -2.46
C PRO A 474 19.27 -0.38 -1.97
N TRP A 475 19.39 0.90 -2.35
CA TRP A 475 18.45 1.97 -1.98
C TRP A 475 17.45 2.34 -3.08
N TRP A 476 17.56 1.81 -4.30
CA TRP A 476 16.72 2.19 -5.43
C TRP A 476 16.12 0.97 -6.15
N GLU A 477 14.79 0.94 -6.16
CA GLU A 477 14.00 -0.02 -6.91
C GLU A 477 13.27 0.67 -8.06
N ILE A 478 13.22 -0.02 -9.21
CA ILE A 478 12.42 0.38 -10.38
C ILE A 478 11.47 -0.78 -10.71
N LYS A 479 10.19 -0.47 -10.94
CA LYS A 479 9.17 -1.48 -11.22
C LYS A 479 8.30 -1.07 -12.41
N PRO A 480 8.63 -1.52 -13.63
CA PRO A 480 7.71 -1.48 -14.75
C PRO A 480 6.51 -2.40 -14.49
N ASP A 481 5.34 -1.95 -14.91
CA ASP A 481 4.08 -2.63 -14.65
C ASP A 481 3.13 -2.54 -15.83
N PHE A 482 2.33 -3.60 -15.98
CA PHE A 482 1.22 -3.65 -16.92
C PHE A 482 -0.01 -4.22 -16.23
N GLN A 483 -1.10 -3.46 -16.27
CA GLN A 483 -2.39 -3.90 -15.78
C GLN A 483 -3.41 -3.93 -16.91
N TYR A 484 -4.30 -4.92 -16.89
CA TYR A 484 -5.46 -4.96 -17.77
C TYR A 484 -6.72 -5.22 -16.98
N ILE A 485 -7.70 -4.33 -17.11
CA ILE A 485 -8.96 -4.37 -16.36
C ILE A 485 -10.10 -4.75 -17.29
N PHE A 486 -10.79 -5.82 -16.93
CA PHE A 486 -11.98 -6.31 -17.61
C PHE A 486 -13.21 -5.84 -16.87
N ASN A 487 -14.12 -5.19 -17.61
CA ASN A 487 -15.38 -4.68 -17.07
C ASN A 487 -15.18 -3.74 -15.85
N PRO A 488 -14.43 -2.62 -15.99
CA PRO A 488 -14.24 -1.60 -14.95
C PRO A 488 -15.53 -1.18 -14.25
N GLY A 489 -15.47 -1.00 -12.94
CA GLY A 489 -16.59 -0.72 -12.05
C GLY A 489 -17.64 -1.84 -12.05
N GLY A 490 -17.30 -3.05 -12.50
CA GLY A 490 -18.29 -4.09 -12.79
C GLY A 490 -19.25 -3.73 -13.94
N GLY A 491 -18.91 -2.76 -14.79
CA GLY A 491 -19.75 -2.27 -15.89
C GLY A 491 -20.74 -1.19 -15.46
N LEU A 492 -20.38 -0.40 -14.44
CA LEU A 492 -21.13 0.76 -13.95
C LEU A 492 -21.55 1.72 -15.10
N ASN A 493 -22.68 2.39 -14.92
CA ASN A 493 -23.11 3.48 -15.79
C ASN A 493 -22.49 4.78 -15.26
N LEU A 494 -21.74 5.50 -16.09
CA LEU A 494 -21.19 6.81 -15.74
C LEU A 494 -22.27 7.88 -15.96
N GLU A 495 -22.65 8.58 -14.88
CA GLU A 495 -23.52 9.77 -14.83
C GLU A 495 -24.85 9.73 -15.65
N GLU A 496 -25.76 10.65 -15.36
CA GLU A 496 -26.99 10.79 -16.13
C GLU A 496 -26.66 11.21 -17.58
N GLY A 497 -27.07 10.41 -18.56
CA GLY A 497 -27.03 10.76 -19.99
C GLY A 497 -25.91 10.14 -20.82
N TYR A 498 -24.91 9.48 -20.21
CA TYR A 498 -23.84 8.77 -20.93
C TYR A 498 -23.77 7.27 -20.54
N HIS A 499 -24.83 6.53 -20.87
CA HIS A 499 -24.97 5.08 -20.61
C HIS A 499 -24.06 4.17 -21.47
N LYS A 500 -22.90 4.67 -21.91
CA LYS A 500 -21.91 3.85 -22.61
C LYS A 500 -21.16 3.00 -21.59
N ARG A 501 -21.08 1.71 -21.89
CA ARG A 501 -20.25 0.77 -21.11
C ARG A 501 -18.81 1.27 -21.07
N ILE A 502 -18.22 1.32 -19.88
CA ILE A 502 -16.79 1.55 -19.70
C ILE A 502 -16.04 0.41 -20.40
N GLN A 503 -15.19 0.77 -21.36
CA GLN A 503 -14.40 -0.21 -22.09
C GLN A 503 -13.33 -0.80 -21.19
N ASN A 504 -12.93 -2.05 -21.46
CA ASN A 504 -11.77 -2.64 -20.80
C ASN A 504 -10.54 -1.76 -20.98
N GLU A 505 -9.63 -1.79 -20.01
CA GLU A 505 -8.52 -0.85 -19.92
C GLU A 505 -7.19 -1.56 -20.01
N ALA A 506 -6.25 -0.95 -20.73
CA ALA A 506 -4.85 -1.32 -20.66
C ALA A 506 -4.08 -0.17 -20.01
N ILE A 507 -3.37 -0.46 -18.92
CA ILE A 507 -2.62 0.51 -18.14
C ILE A 507 -1.16 0.09 -18.10
N PHE A 508 -0.27 1.06 -18.31
CA PHE A 508 1.17 0.90 -18.19
C PHE A 508 1.67 1.79 -17.07
N GLY A 509 2.48 1.22 -16.18
CA GLY A 509 3.04 1.88 -15.02
C GLY A 509 4.56 1.81 -14.99
N LEU A 510 5.16 2.79 -14.32
CA LEU A 510 6.54 2.72 -13.87
C LEU A 510 6.63 3.32 -12.47
N ARG A 511 6.98 2.49 -11.48
CA ARG A 511 7.29 2.92 -10.12
C ARG A 511 8.79 3.03 -9.91
N SER A 512 9.19 4.06 -9.18
CA SER A 512 10.54 4.24 -8.63
C SER A 512 10.43 4.43 -7.13
N THR A 513 11.07 3.55 -6.36
CA THR A 513 11.12 3.62 -4.89
C THR A 513 12.56 3.91 -4.45
N ILE A 514 12.76 4.99 -3.70
CA ILE A 514 14.07 5.42 -3.20
C ILE A 514 14.04 5.47 -1.68
N ASN A 515 15.07 4.90 -1.06
CA ASN A 515 15.23 4.86 0.39
C ASN A 515 16.40 5.73 0.78
N PHE A 516 16.11 6.79 1.52
CA PHE A 516 17.08 7.80 1.95
C PHE A 516 17.67 7.44 3.29
#